data_AF-A0A7X2HS88-F1
#
_entry.id   AF-A0A7X2HS88-F1
#
_cell.length_a   1.000
_cell.length_b   1.000
_cell.length_c   1.000
_cell.angle_alpha   90.00
_cell.angle_beta   90.00
_cell.angle_gamma   90.00
#
_symmetry.space_group_name_H-M   'P 1'
#
loop_
_entity.id
_entity.type
_entity.pdbx_description
1 polymer ?
#
loop_
_entity_poly.entity_id
_entity_poly.type
_entity_poly.pdbx_seq_one_letter_code
_entity_poly.pdbx_strand_id
1 'polypeptide(L)'
;MKRAKELANAQDRACTFLEPHRIRVTSIKLIDEKKSMLEWRYLRDKTCAFHMLMPVLHTRSAHNVLYATVTWSQPHDVMKRMFTESAHEAAMLAVPVALINFEEALAIFKAEFWRLIKERAFQSFECLIPELIMVKAVGGWRPAGWPEPKEPEAVESQ
;
A
#
# COMPACT_ATOMS: atom_id res chain seq x y z
N MET A 1 24.97 -1.54 -3.95
CA MET A 1 26.11 -0.64 -3.64
C MET A 1 25.70 0.82 -3.44
N LYS A 2 24.88 1.44 -4.31
CA LYS A 2 24.45 2.86 -4.17
C LYS A 2 23.73 3.17 -2.84
N ARG A 3 22.73 2.35 -2.49
CA ARG A 3 21.95 2.46 -1.25
C ARG A 3 22.80 2.40 0.03
N ALA A 4 23.76 1.47 0.10
CA ALA A 4 24.63 1.33 1.28
C ALA A 4 25.53 2.56 1.49
N LYS A 5 26.01 3.16 0.38
CA LYS A 5 26.81 4.38 0.40
C LYS A 5 25.98 5.61 0.76
N GLU A 6 24.75 5.69 0.27
CA GLU A 6 23.79 6.73 0.66
C GLU A 6 23.43 6.63 2.16
N LEU A 7 23.26 5.41 2.67
CA LEU A 7 23.07 5.15 4.11
C LEU A 7 24.27 5.59 4.95
N ALA A 8 25.49 5.23 4.52
CA ALA A 8 26.71 5.64 5.22
C ALA A 8 26.87 7.18 5.22
N ASN A 9 26.61 7.84 4.08
CA ASN A 9 26.66 9.29 3.99
C ASN A 9 25.59 9.99 4.86
N ALA A 10 24.42 9.36 5.02
CA ALA A 10 23.37 9.86 5.91
C ALA A 10 23.67 9.58 7.40
N GLN A 11 24.49 8.58 7.73
CA GLN A 11 24.96 8.33 9.09
C GLN A 11 26.11 9.27 9.49
N ASP A 12 26.95 9.67 8.53
CA ASP A 12 28.13 10.51 8.74
C ASP A 12 27.79 12.01 8.88
N ARG A 13 26.71 12.45 8.23
CA ARG A 13 26.06 13.73 8.53
C ARG A 13 25.27 13.55 9.82
N ALA A 14 25.33 14.52 10.73
CA ALA A 14 24.83 14.45 12.11
C ALA A 14 23.29 14.29 12.28
N CYS A 15 22.63 13.40 11.53
CA CYS A 15 21.21 13.09 11.58
C CYS A 15 20.96 12.19 12.82
N THR A 16 21.07 12.76 14.01
CA THR A 16 21.03 12.06 15.31
C THR A 16 19.65 11.51 15.68
N PHE A 17 18.60 11.91 14.97
CA PHE A 17 17.24 11.39 15.11
C PHE A 17 16.61 11.26 13.73
N LEU A 18 16.54 10.01 13.27
CA LEU A 18 15.97 9.64 11.99
C LEU A 18 14.70 8.83 12.28
N GLU A 19 13.54 9.45 12.13
CA GLU A 19 12.25 8.77 12.33
C GLU A 19 11.74 8.19 11.01
N PRO A 20 11.49 6.86 10.93
CA PRO A 20 10.93 6.25 9.74
C PRO A 20 9.42 6.47 9.68
N HIS A 21 8.97 7.26 8.73
CA HIS A 21 7.55 7.44 8.45
C HIS A 21 7.12 6.60 7.26
N ARG A 22 6.03 5.85 7.44
CA ARG A 22 5.44 5.00 6.41
C ARG A 22 4.18 5.66 5.85
N ILE A 23 4.20 5.99 4.57
CA ILE A 23 3.11 6.64 3.85
C ILE A 23 2.51 5.64 2.86
N ARG A 24 1.20 5.39 2.95
CA ARG A 24 0.47 4.60 1.94
C ARG A 24 0.25 5.50 0.72
N VAL A 25 0.80 5.11 -0.43
CA VAL A 25 0.69 5.89 -1.67
C VAL A 25 -0.56 5.51 -2.44
N THR A 26 -0.77 4.21 -2.65
CA THR A 26 -1.92 3.70 -3.40
C THR A 26 -2.17 2.23 -3.09
N SER A 27 -3.35 1.72 -3.47
CA SER A 27 -3.69 0.31 -3.42
C SER A 27 -4.51 -0.11 -4.63
N ILE A 28 -4.16 -1.25 -5.20
CA ILE A 28 -4.88 -1.86 -6.32
C ILE A 28 -5.59 -3.10 -5.80
N LYS A 29 -6.92 -3.13 -5.89
CA LYS A 29 -7.71 -4.33 -5.59
C LYS A 29 -7.40 -5.37 -6.65
N LEU A 30 -6.88 -6.52 -6.22
CA LEU A 30 -6.70 -7.69 -7.05
C LEU A 30 -8.00 -8.50 -7.09
N ILE A 31 -8.02 -9.53 -7.93
CA ILE A 31 -9.08 -10.52 -7.93
C ILE A 31 -9.15 -11.18 -6.54
N ASP A 32 -10.35 -11.28 -5.99
CA ASP A 32 -10.56 -11.95 -4.70
C ASP A 32 -10.08 -13.40 -4.78
N GLU A 33 -9.29 -13.80 -3.79
CA GLU A 33 -8.85 -15.17 -3.68
C GLU A 33 -9.98 -16.04 -3.14
N LYS A 34 -10.09 -17.27 -3.65
CA LYS A 34 -11.16 -18.22 -3.29
C LYS A 34 -10.56 -19.50 -2.72
N LYS A 35 -11.18 -20.03 -1.67
CA LYS A 35 -10.83 -21.33 -1.10
C LYS A 35 -12.10 -22.06 -0.69
N SER A 36 -12.21 -23.34 -1.05
CA SER A 36 -13.28 -24.21 -0.53
C SER A 36 -12.84 -24.86 0.77
N MET A 37 -13.69 -24.82 1.80
CA MET A 37 -13.43 -25.47 3.09
C MET A 37 -14.67 -26.27 3.51
N LEU A 38 -14.45 -27.44 4.10
CA LEU A 38 -15.53 -28.23 4.70
C LEU A 38 -15.87 -27.64 6.08
N GLU A 39 -17.12 -27.25 6.26
CA GLU A 39 -17.62 -26.68 7.51
C GLU A 39 -18.82 -27.47 8.04
N TRP A 40 -18.92 -27.59 9.36
CA TRP A 40 -20.12 -28.08 10.02
C TRP A 40 -21.22 -27.01 9.95
N ARG A 41 -22.31 -27.30 9.24
CA ARG A 41 -23.46 -26.41 9.09
C ARG A 41 -24.71 -27.08 9.63
N TYR A 42 -25.57 -26.27 10.25
CA TYR A 42 -26.91 -26.66 10.64
C TYR A 42 -27.86 -26.30 9.50
N LEU A 43 -28.48 -27.32 8.91
CA LEU A 43 -29.51 -27.16 7.91
C LEU A 43 -30.87 -27.37 8.57
N ARG A 44 -31.79 -26.44 8.32
CA ARG A 44 -33.16 -26.52 8.79
C ARG A 44 -34.10 -26.48 7.60
N ASP A 45 -34.84 -27.55 7.42
CA ASP A 45 -36.01 -27.59 6.55
C ASP A 45 -37.28 -27.47 7.40
N LYS A 46 -38.44 -27.33 6.76
CA LYS A 46 -39.74 -27.15 7.43
C LYS A 46 -40.09 -28.30 8.39
N THR A 47 -39.58 -29.50 8.15
CA THR A 47 -39.94 -30.72 8.88
C THR A 47 -38.79 -31.37 9.65
N CYS A 48 -37.54 -31.00 9.37
CA CYS A 48 -36.38 -31.58 10.05
C CYS A 48 -35.21 -30.60 10.10
N ALA A 49 -34.27 -30.86 10.99
CA ALA A 49 -33.01 -30.16 11.01
C ALA A 49 -31.88 -31.10 11.39
N PHE A 50 -30.76 -30.95 10.70
CA PHE A 50 -29.60 -31.81 10.90
C PHE A 50 -28.32 -31.02 10.70
N HIS A 51 -27.26 -31.51 11.33
CA HIS A 51 -25.91 -30.99 11.12
C HIS A 51 -25.24 -31.82 10.03
N MET A 52 -24.54 -31.17 9.11
CA MET A 52 -23.79 -31.84 8.06
C MET A 52 -22.50 -31.07 7.74
N LEU A 53 -21.44 -31.81 7.40
CA LEU A 53 -20.24 -31.25 6.80
C LEU A 53 -20.52 -30.85 5.35
N MET A 54 -20.40 -29.56 5.05
CA MET A 54 -20.67 -29.01 3.73
C MET A 54 -19.48 -28.21 3.19
N PRO A 55 -19.21 -28.24 1.88
CA PRO A 55 -18.23 -27.37 1.27
C PRO A 55 -18.77 -25.93 1.24
N VAL A 56 -18.05 -25.01 1.88
CA VAL A 56 -18.35 -23.58 1.92
C VAL A 56 -17.22 -22.83 1.21
N LEU A 57 -17.60 -22.08 0.17
CA LEU A 57 -16.68 -21.20 -0.54
C LEU A 57 -16.34 -20.00 0.36
N HIS A 58 -15.06 -19.80 0.61
CA HIS A 58 -14.51 -18.63 1.26
C HIS A 58 -13.85 -17.71 0.24
N THR A 59 -14.01 -16.42 0.45
CA THR A 59 -13.32 -15.37 -0.30
C THR A 59 -12.48 -14.52 0.64
N ARG A 60 -11.41 -13.93 0.10
CA ARG A 60 -10.70 -12.81 0.74
C ARG A 60 -10.27 -11.81 -0.32
N SER A 61 -10.36 -10.53 0.02
CA SER A 61 -9.83 -9.49 -0.85
C SER A 61 -8.32 -9.41 -0.70
N ALA A 62 -7.64 -9.35 -1.85
CA ALA A 62 -6.21 -9.18 -1.96
C ALA A 62 -5.94 -7.83 -2.61
N HIS A 63 -4.96 -7.11 -2.08
CA HIS A 63 -4.57 -5.81 -2.59
C HIS A 63 -3.05 -5.74 -2.73
N ASN A 64 -2.57 -5.17 -3.83
CA ASN A 64 -1.20 -4.68 -3.90
C ASN A 64 -1.18 -3.26 -3.37
N VAL A 65 -0.51 -3.03 -2.25
CA VAL A 65 -0.40 -1.72 -1.62
C VAL A 65 1.02 -1.21 -1.79
N LEU A 66 1.17 -0.04 -2.40
CA LEU A 66 2.45 0.64 -2.51
C LEU A 66 2.61 1.56 -1.31
N TYR A 67 3.64 1.29 -0.52
CA TYR A 67 4.09 2.15 0.55
C TYR A 67 5.37 2.87 0.13
N ALA A 68 5.54 4.07 0.64
CA ALA A 68 6.83 4.69 0.74
C ALA A 68 7.22 4.78 2.21
N THR A 69 8.47 4.50 2.50
CA THR A 69 9.09 4.77 3.79
C THR A 69 10.09 5.90 3.59
N VAL A 70 10.01 6.90 4.42
CA VAL A 70 10.93 8.04 4.36
C VAL A 70 11.45 8.31 5.76
N THR A 71 12.74 8.60 5.85
CA THR A 71 13.42 8.82 7.13
C THR A 71 14.09 10.18 7.12
N TRP A 72 13.72 11.06 8.06
CA TRP A 72 14.23 12.43 8.15
C TRP A 72 14.22 12.97 9.58
N SER A 73 14.75 14.17 9.78
CA SER A 73 14.98 14.82 11.10
C SER A 73 14.12 16.08 11.36
N GLN A 74 13.07 16.32 10.58
CA GLN A 74 12.30 17.58 10.51
C GLN A 74 10.76 17.37 10.52
N PRO A 75 9.91 18.42 10.62
CA PRO A 75 8.46 18.28 10.79
C PRO A 75 7.73 17.60 9.62
N HIS A 76 6.64 16.90 9.95
CA HIS A 76 5.94 15.96 9.07
C HIS A 76 5.13 16.60 7.91
N ASP A 77 4.68 17.85 8.06
CA ASP A 77 3.69 18.45 7.15
C ASP A 77 4.24 18.87 5.78
N VAL A 78 5.44 19.45 5.77
CA VAL A 78 6.12 19.85 4.52
C VAL A 78 6.41 18.62 3.67
N MET A 79 6.87 17.54 4.30
CA MET A 79 7.13 16.27 3.63
C MET A 79 5.86 15.58 3.12
N LYS A 80 4.78 15.53 3.92
CA LYS A 80 3.50 14.95 3.48
C LYS A 80 2.96 15.67 2.24
N ARG A 81 3.05 17.00 2.20
CA ARG A 81 2.69 17.80 1.03
C ARG A 81 3.55 17.42 -0.18
N MET A 82 4.87 17.47 -0.05
CA MET A 82 5.80 17.15 -1.16
C MET A 82 5.60 15.74 -1.70
N PHE A 83 5.34 14.76 -0.82
CA PHE A 83 5.05 13.39 -1.20
C PHE A 83 3.77 13.27 -2.02
N THR A 84 2.70 13.91 -1.52
CA THR A 84 1.37 13.88 -2.15
C THR A 84 1.41 14.53 -3.53
N GLU A 85 2.05 15.69 -3.64
CA GLU A 85 2.22 16.41 -4.90
C GLU A 85 3.07 15.58 -5.88
N SER A 86 4.18 14.99 -5.43
CA SER A 86 5.05 14.19 -6.30
C SER A 86 4.37 12.92 -6.78
N ALA A 87 3.57 12.27 -5.94
CA ALA A 87 2.79 11.10 -6.30
C ALA A 87 1.69 11.45 -7.31
N HIS A 88 1.01 12.59 -7.11
CA HIS A 88 -0.01 13.06 -8.03
C HIS A 88 0.58 13.35 -9.42
N GLU A 89 1.69 14.08 -9.49
CA GLU A 89 2.34 14.41 -10.77
C GLU A 89 2.88 13.18 -11.50
N ALA A 90 3.53 12.26 -10.77
CA ALA A 90 3.98 11.00 -11.36
C ALA A 90 2.81 10.13 -11.85
N ALA A 91 1.67 10.14 -11.15
CA ALA A 91 0.47 9.44 -11.57
C ALA A 91 -0.10 10.06 -12.85
N MET A 92 -0.21 11.38 -12.93
CA MET A 92 -0.67 12.08 -14.13
C MET A 92 0.16 11.73 -15.37
N LEU A 93 1.48 11.54 -15.21
CA LEU A 93 2.36 11.10 -16.30
C LEU A 93 2.11 9.63 -16.70
N ALA A 94 1.83 8.75 -15.75
CA ALA A 94 1.66 7.33 -15.99
C ALA A 94 0.25 6.93 -16.50
N VAL A 95 -0.78 7.72 -16.17
CA VAL A 95 -2.20 7.43 -16.49
C VAL A 95 -2.45 7.10 -17.97
N PRO A 96 -1.92 7.86 -18.96
CA PRO A 96 -2.18 7.56 -20.37
C PRO A 96 -1.64 6.17 -20.79
N VAL A 97 -0.54 5.74 -20.19
CA VAL A 97 0.11 4.46 -20.49
C VAL A 97 -0.57 3.31 -19.74
N ALA A 98 -1.10 3.57 -18.55
CA ALA A 98 -1.74 2.55 -17.70
C ALA A 98 -2.95 1.87 -18.36
N LEU A 99 -3.62 2.58 -19.29
CA LEU A 99 -4.74 2.05 -20.07
C LEU A 99 -4.33 0.98 -21.10
N ILE A 100 -3.06 0.96 -21.49
CA ILE A 100 -2.53 0.09 -22.55
C ILE A 100 -1.57 -0.95 -21.95
N ASN A 101 -0.69 -0.52 -21.04
CA ASN A 101 0.34 -1.35 -20.45
C ASN A 101 0.62 -0.93 -19.01
N PHE A 102 0.11 -1.72 -18.06
CA PHE A 102 0.22 -1.42 -16.65
C PHE A 102 1.66 -1.48 -16.10
N GLU A 103 2.47 -2.46 -16.54
CA GLU A 103 3.86 -2.62 -16.06
C GLU A 103 4.74 -1.44 -16.50
N GLU A 104 4.53 -0.97 -17.74
CA GLU A 104 5.22 0.20 -18.27
C GLU A 104 4.80 1.49 -17.56
N ALA A 105 3.50 1.67 -17.33
CA ALA A 105 2.99 2.79 -16.55
C ALA A 105 3.54 2.79 -15.11
N LEU A 106 3.66 1.62 -14.49
CA LEU A 106 4.26 1.48 -13.16
C LEU A 106 5.75 1.84 -13.16
N ALA A 107 6.48 1.49 -14.22
CA ALA A 107 7.88 1.88 -14.38
C ALA A 107 8.03 3.40 -14.53
N ILE A 108 7.19 4.02 -15.35
CA ILE A 108 7.14 5.49 -15.55
C ILE A 108 6.82 6.19 -14.23
N PHE A 109 5.76 5.75 -13.54
CA PHE A 109 5.36 6.29 -12.24
C PHE A 109 6.54 6.25 -11.25
N LYS A 110 7.18 5.09 -11.09
CA LYS A 110 8.30 4.94 -10.16
C LYS A 110 9.47 5.86 -10.52
N ALA A 111 9.83 5.95 -11.80
CA ALA A 111 10.93 6.77 -12.25
C ALA A 111 10.68 8.25 -11.97
N GLU A 112 9.50 8.75 -12.35
CA GLU A 112 9.17 10.17 -12.20
C GLU A 112 8.93 10.56 -10.75
N PHE A 113 8.23 9.72 -9.99
CA PHE A 113 8.04 9.90 -8.56
C PHE A 113 9.39 10.05 -7.84
N TRP A 114 10.35 9.19 -8.18
CA TRP A 114 11.69 9.27 -7.59
C TRP A 114 12.46 10.52 -7.98
N ARG A 115 12.31 10.98 -9.22
CA ARG A 115 12.91 12.23 -9.70
C ARG A 115 12.39 13.41 -8.90
N LEU A 116 11.06 13.53 -8.77
CA LEU A 116 10.39 14.62 -8.07
C LEU A 116 10.69 14.65 -6.57
N ILE A 117 10.64 13.48 -5.91
CA ILE A 117 11.00 13.39 -4.48
C ILE A 117 12.44 13.84 -4.25
N LYS A 118 13.39 13.40 -5.08
CA LYS A 118 14.79 13.81 -4.93
C LYS A 118 14.98 15.30 -5.13
N GLU A 119 14.37 15.87 -6.16
CA GLU A 119 14.47 17.30 -6.48
C GLU A 119 13.92 18.16 -5.34
N ARG A 120 12.69 17.86 -4.90
CA ARG A 120 12.00 18.60 -3.84
C ARG A 120 12.69 18.40 -2.49
N ALA A 121 13.07 17.17 -2.16
CA ALA A 121 13.71 16.86 -0.90
C ALA A 121 15.12 17.43 -0.79
N PHE A 122 15.91 17.41 -1.87
CA PHE A 122 17.25 18.00 -1.85
C PHE A 122 17.21 19.51 -1.61
N GLN A 123 16.18 20.18 -2.10
CA GLN A 123 15.95 21.61 -1.85
C GLN A 123 15.49 21.90 -0.41
N SER A 124 14.89 20.92 0.28
CA SER A 124 14.19 21.15 1.55
C SER A 124 14.87 20.50 2.77
N PHE A 125 15.69 19.47 2.58
CA PHE A 125 16.27 18.68 3.69
C PHE A 125 17.70 18.22 3.42
N GLU A 126 18.59 18.41 4.39
CA GLU A 126 20.00 17.98 4.30
C GLU A 126 20.21 16.47 4.52
N CYS A 127 19.25 15.78 5.14
CA CYS A 127 19.26 14.35 5.46
C CYS A 127 17.90 13.69 5.14
N LEU A 128 17.74 13.03 3.98
CA LEU A 128 16.57 12.21 3.65
C LEU A 128 16.98 10.84 3.10
N ILE A 129 16.42 9.77 3.65
CA ILE A 129 16.51 8.42 3.08
C ILE A 129 15.12 7.94 2.69
N PRO A 130 14.78 7.92 1.39
CA PRO A 130 13.50 7.41 0.94
C PRO A 130 13.61 5.96 0.42
N GLU A 131 12.55 5.18 0.62
CA GLU A 131 12.39 3.81 0.15
C GLU A 131 10.94 3.57 -0.31
N LEU A 132 10.75 2.70 -1.30
CA LEU A 132 9.44 2.25 -1.78
C LEU A 132 9.31 0.76 -1.53
N ILE A 133 8.21 0.36 -0.90
CA ILE A 133 7.92 -1.03 -0.57
C ILE A 133 6.55 -1.38 -1.13
N MET A 134 6.50 -2.36 -2.03
CA MET A 134 5.25 -2.96 -2.47
C MET A 134 4.92 -4.13 -1.54
N VAL A 135 3.75 -4.10 -0.92
CA VAL A 135 3.28 -5.12 0.01
C VAL A 135 1.97 -5.70 -0.51
N LYS A 136 1.85 -7.03 -0.55
CA LYS A 136 0.57 -7.69 -0.76
C LYS A 136 -0.19 -7.74 0.56
N ALA A 137 -1.27 -6.96 0.69
CA ALA A 137 -2.15 -6.99 1.84
C ALA A 137 -3.34 -7.91 1.53
N VAL A 138 -3.60 -8.88 2.40
CA VAL A 138 -4.73 -9.81 2.27
C VAL A 138 -5.67 -9.65 3.46
N GLY A 139 -6.97 -9.56 3.18
CA GLY A 139 -8.00 -9.59 4.20
C GLY A 139 -8.15 -10.97 4.84
N GLY A 140 -8.99 -11.04 5.88
CA GLY A 140 -9.39 -12.32 6.46
C GLY A 140 -10.29 -13.12 5.54
N TRP A 141 -10.24 -14.45 5.64
CA TRP A 141 -11.17 -15.35 4.94
C TRP A 141 -12.59 -15.16 5.47
N ARG A 142 -13.57 -15.07 4.58
CA ARG A 142 -14.99 -14.97 4.92
C ARG A 142 -15.83 -15.85 3.99
N PRO A 143 -16.99 -16.36 4.44
CA PRO A 143 -17.90 -17.07 3.55
C PRO A 143 -18.34 -16.20 2.36
N ALA A 144 -18.44 -16.78 1.18
CA ALA A 144 -18.93 -16.08 -0.01
C ALA A 144 -20.35 -15.54 0.24
N GLY A 145 -20.58 -14.26 -0.03
CA GLY A 145 -21.86 -13.57 0.24
C GLY A 145 -21.97 -12.96 1.65
N TRP A 146 -20.95 -13.08 2.49
CA TRP A 146 -20.86 -12.28 3.72
C TRP A 146 -20.67 -10.80 3.37
N PRO A 147 -21.38 -9.86 4.04
CA PRO A 147 -21.17 -8.44 3.76
C PRO A 147 -19.69 -8.08 3.94
N GLU A 148 -19.12 -7.42 2.94
CA GLU A 148 -17.75 -6.92 3.02
C GLU A 148 -17.64 -6.01 4.27
N PRO A 149 -16.57 -6.12 5.06
CA PRO A 149 -16.32 -5.14 6.10
C PRO A 149 -16.11 -3.80 5.40
N LYS A 150 -16.91 -2.79 5.73
CA LYS A 150 -16.62 -1.44 5.29
C LYS A 150 -15.25 -1.07 5.84
N GLU A 151 -14.36 -0.56 4.98
CA GLU A 151 -13.13 0.06 5.49
C GLU A 151 -13.56 1.14 6.49
N PRO A 152 -12.89 1.25 7.66
CA PRO A 152 -13.13 2.39 8.52
C PRO A 152 -12.83 3.64 7.69
N GLU A 153 -13.81 4.53 7.59
CA GLU A 153 -13.57 5.88 7.08
C GLU A 153 -12.36 6.41 7.83
N ALA A 154 -11.32 6.82 7.08
CA ALA A 154 -10.19 7.49 7.67
C ALA A 154 -10.76 8.73 8.35
N VAL A 155 -10.87 8.68 9.68
CA VAL A 155 -11.12 9.88 10.46
C VAL A 155 -9.89 10.74 10.22
N GLU A 156 -10.05 11.78 9.42
CA GLU A 156 -9.10 12.88 9.40
C GLU A 156 -9.07 13.42 10.83
N SER A 157 -8.05 13.01 11.58
CA SER A 157 -7.68 13.67 12.83
C SER A 157 -7.30 15.10 12.46
N GLN A 158 -8.20 16.02 12.78
CA GLN A 158 -7.98 17.46 12.81
C GLN A 158 -6.83 17.83 13.74
#